data_AF-A0A965FJX5-F1
#
_entry.id   AF-A0A965FJX5-F1
#
_cell.length_a   1.000
_cell.length_b   1.000
_cell.length_c   1.000
_cell.angle_alpha   90.00
_cell.angle_beta   90.00
_cell.angle_gamma   90.00
#
_symmetry.space_group_name_H-M   'P 1'
#
loop_
_entity.id
_entity.type
_entity.pdbx_description
1 polymer ?
#
loop_
_entity_poly.entity_id
_entity_poly.type
_entity_poly.pdbx_seq_one_letter_code
_entity_poly.pdbx_strand_id
1 'polypeptide(L)'
;MAEALLITRDDLVRFTALNGNIDTDTFIQWIKVAQDIHIQQYTGTQLLEKIKADIIAGTLINPYLDLVETYIKPMLIHWAMVEYLPFMAYTMANKGIFKHSSENAQNVEKNEVDFLIEKQRYLAQNYTERFIQFMIFSGNTFP
;
A
#
# COMPACT_ATOMS: atom_id res chain seq x y z
N MET A 1 10.44 17.86 -2.73
CA MET A 1 11.15 16.75 -3.38
C MET A 1 10.13 15.75 -3.84
N ALA A 2 10.23 15.24 -5.07
CA ALA A 2 9.32 14.20 -5.56
C ALA A 2 9.50 12.96 -4.70
N GLU A 3 8.46 12.56 -3.99
CA GLU A 3 8.51 11.40 -3.12
C GLU A 3 8.42 10.15 -3.97
N ALA A 4 9.49 9.35 -3.98
CA ALA A 4 9.50 8.10 -4.72
C ALA A 4 8.53 7.11 -4.06
N LEU A 5 7.45 6.79 -4.79
CA LEU A 5 6.57 5.70 -4.46
C LEU A 5 7.26 4.38 -4.81
N LEU A 6 7.23 3.43 -3.89
CA LEU A 6 7.83 2.10 -4.07
C LEU A 6 7.05 1.22 -5.06
N ILE A 7 5.82 1.60 -5.38
CA ILE A 7 4.94 0.88 -6.30
C ILE A 7 4.47 1.79 -7.43
N THR A 8 4.36 1.20 -8.61
CA THR A 8 3.81 1.88 -9.78
C THR A 8 2.30 1.65 -9.86
N ARG A 9 1.59 2.49 -10.64
CA ARG A 9 0.16 2.28 -10.91
C ARG A 9 -0.12 0.90 -11.53
N ASP A 10 0.81 0.36 -12.32
CA ASP A 10 0.67 -0.95 -12.96
C ASP A 10 0.68 -2.09 -11.93
N ASP A 11 1.56 -2.01 -10.93
CA ASP A 11 1.58 -2.96 -9.81
C ASP A 11 0.23 -2.94 -9.06
N LEU A 12 -0.36 -1.75 -8.91
CA LEU A 12 -1.64 -1.58 -8.22
C LEU A 12 -2.77 -2.37 -8.88
N VAL A 13 -2.90 -2.24 -10.19
CA VAL A 13 -3.95 -2.89 -10.98
C VAL A 13 -3.74 -4.40 -11.04
N ARG A 14 -2.47 -4.87 -10.98
CA ARG A 14 -2.15 -6.30 -10.98
C ARG A 14 -2.41 -7.00 -9.66
N PHE A 15 -2.12 -6.34 -8.54
CA PHE A 15 -2.16 -6.96 -7.21
C PHE A 15 -3.44 -6.69 -6.42
N THR A 16 -4.31 -5.82 -6.92
CA THR A 16 -5.58 -5.52 -6.26
C THR A 16 -6.76 -5.81 -7.18
N ALA A 17 -7.89 -6.21 -6.59
CA ALA A 17 -9.16 -6.31 -7.29
C ALA A 17 -9.75 -4.93 -7.67
N LEU A 18 -8.93 -3.86 -7.64
CA LEU A 18 -9.31 -2.55 -8.17
C LEU A 18 -9.41 -2.71 -9.68
N ASN A 19 -10.61 -3.03 -10.14
CA ASN A 19 -10.96 -3.01 -11.56
C ASN A 19 -10.54 -1.64 -12.12
N GLY A 20 -10.02 -1.61 -13.36
CA GLY A 20 -9.33 -0.46 -13.97
C GLY A 20 -10.13 0.85 -14.11
N ASN A 21 -11.29 0.93 -13.46
CA ASN A 21 -12.18 2.07 -13.38
C ASN A 21 -12.10 2.83 -12.04
N ILE A 22 -11.31 2.35 -11.07
CA ILE A 22 -11.04 3.11 -9.84
C ILE A 22 -9.93 4.12 -10.12
N ASP A 23 -10.22 5.38 -9.80
CA ASP A 23 -9.29 6.48 -10.02
C ASP A 23 -8.01 6.28 -9.20
N THR A 24 -6.94 5.91 -9.89
CA THR A 24 -5.62 5.70 -9.29
C THR A 24 -5.12 6.93 -8.54
N ASP A 25 -5.57 8.13 -8.88
CA ASP A 25 -5.16 9.36 -8.19
C ASP A 25 -5.71 9.43 -6.76
N THR A 26 -6.92 8.90 -6.54
CA THR A 26 -7.49 8.81 -5.19
C THR A 26 -6.78 7.78 -4.31
N PHE A 27 -6.15 6.77 -4.92
CA PHE A 27 -5.44 5.71 -4.21
C PHE A 27 -3.99 6.08 -3.89
N ILE A 28 -3.32 6.83 -4.77
CA ILE A 28 -1.89 7.18 -4.63
C ILE A 28 -1.57 7.85 -3.28
N GLN A 29 -2.43 8.72 -2.77
CA GLN A 29 -2.24 9.35 -1.46
C GLN A 29 -2.16 8.33 -0.32
N TRP A 30 -2.94 7.24 -0.39
CA TRP A 30 -2.98 6.21 0.63
C TRP A 30 -1.78 5.28 0.56
N ILE A 31 -1.21 5.08 -0.64
CA ILE A 31 0.09 4.42 -0.80
C ILE A 31 1.15 5.17 -0.03
N LYS A 32 1.21 6.50 -0.21
CA LYS A 32 2.19 7.33 0.48
C LYS A 32 2.01 7.22 2.00
N VAL A 33 0.79 7.36 2.50
CA VAL A 33 0.48 7.21 3.94
C VAL A 33 0.91 5.82 4.46
N ALA A 34 0.61 4.76 3.72
CA ALA A 34 1.02 3.41 4.10
C ALA A 34 2.54 3.20 4.06
N GLN A 35 3.24 3.86 3.14
CA GLN A 35 4.69 3.82 3.03
C GLN A 35 5.36 4.53 4.22
N ASP A 36 4.87 5.71 4.59
CA ASP A 36 5.44 6.51 5.67
C ASP A 36 5.10 5.97 7.07
N ILE A 37 3.90 5.40 7.26
CA ILE A 37 3.48 4.86 8.55
C ILE A 37 3.92 3.41 8.69
N HIS A 38 3.42 2.52 7.83
CA HIS A 38 3.57 1.07 8.01
C HIS A 38 4.94 0.59 7.53
N ILE A 39 5.33 0.92 6.30
CA ILE A 39 6.61 0.41 5.75
C ILE A 39 7.79 0.97 6.53
N GLN A 40 7.84 2.28 6.78
CA GLN A 40 8.91 2.90 7.57
C GLN A 40 9.04 2.29 8.97
N GLN A 41 7.92 1.90 9.61
CA GLN A 41 7.93 1.26 10.91
C GLN A 41 8.61 -0.13 10.88
N TYR A 42 8.49 -0.88 9.78
CA TYR A 42 9.06 -2.22 9.65
C TYR A 42 10.45 -2.25 9.02
N THR A 43 10.73 -1.40 8.04
CA THR A 43 12.04 -1.34 7.36
C THR A 43 13.04 -0.43 8.08
N GLY A 44 12.57 0.51 8.90
CA GLY A 44 13.37 1.62 9.40
C GLY A 44 13.61 2.69 8.33
N THR A 45 14.17 3.84 8.75
CA THR A 45 14.46 4.99 7.88
C THR A 45 15.63 4.74 6.93
N GLN A 46 16.73 4.14 7.39
CA GLN A 46 17.95 3.98 6.59
C GLN A 46 17.75 3.07 5.38
N LEU A 47 17.12 1.90 5.58
CA LEU A 47 16.81 0.99 4.49
C LEU A 47 15.79 1.58 3.51
N LEU A 48 14.77 2.27 4.02
CA LEU A 48 13.74 2.91 3.21
C LEU A 48 14.31 4.03 2.34
N GLU A 49 15.15 4.90 2.90
CA GLU A 49 15.81 5.98 2.18
C GLU A 49 16.75 5.44 1.10
N LYS A 50 17.51 4.38 1.40
CA LYS A 50 18.36 3.71 0.40
C LYS A 50 17.55 3.17 -0.77
N ILE A 51 16.47 2.43 -0.49
CA ILE A 51 15.61 1.88 -1.53
C ILE A 51 14.97 3.00 -2.36
N LYS A 52 14.49 4.08 -1.72
CA LYS A 52 13.94 5.26 -2.43
C LYS A 52 15.00 5.90 -3.33
N ALA A 53 16.23 6.06 -2.86
CA ALA A 53 17.33 6.62 -3.64
C ALA A 53 17.70 5.74 -4.84
N ASP A 54 17.82 4.42 -4.64
CA ASP A 54 18.15 3.46 -5.70
C ASP A 54 17.05 3.36 -6.77
N ILE A 55 15.78 3.51 -6.39
CA ILE A 55 14.66 3.58 -7.32
C ILE A 55 14.70 4.87 -8.15
N ILE A 56 14.96 6.03 -7.53
CA ILE A 56 15.08 7.31 -8.24
C ILE A 56 16.26 7.29 -9.21
N ALA A 57 17.37 6.66 -8.81
CA ALA A 57 18.57 6.54 -9.62
C ALA A 57 18.46 5.43 -10.71
N GLY A 58 17.45 4.56 -10.63
CA GLY A 58 17.33 3.40 -11.53
C GLY A 58 18.41 2.34 -11.31
N THR A 59 19.03 2.32 -10.12
CA THR A 59 20.18 1.46 -9.76
C THR A 59 19.77 0.31 -8.84
N LEU A 60 18.48 0.06 -8.64
CA LEU A 60 17.98 -1.01 -7.79
C LEU A 60 18.37 -2.37 -8.37
N ILE A 61 19.31 -3.05 -7.72
CA ILE A 61 19.83 -4.37 -8.10
C ILE A 61 19.59 -5.39 -6.99
N ASN A 62 19.74 -6.68 -7.32
CA ASN A 62 19.71 -7.74 -6.32
C ASN A 62 20.83 -7.55 -5.29
N PRO A 63 20.56 -7.76 -3.98
CA PRO A 63 19.36 -8.38 -3.40
C PRO A 63 18.21 -7.41 -3.01
N TYR A 64 18.38 -6.10 -3.23
CA TYR A 64 17.37 -5.09 -2.85
C TYR A 64 16.15 -5.11 -3.79
N LEU A 65 16.36 -5.41 -5.07
CA LEU A 65 15.26 -5.58 -6.04
C LEU A 65 14.33 -6.74 -5.62
N ASP A 66 14.87 -7.93 -5.38
CA ASP A 66 14.10 -9.09 -4.90
C ASP A 66 13.36 -8.80 -3.58
N LEU A 67 13.99 -8.09 -2.64
CA LEU A 67 13.36 -7.66 -1.39
C LEU A 67 12.14 -6.78 -1.66
N VAL A 68 12.30 -5.78 -2.53
CA VAL A 68 11.23 -4.84 -2.86
C VAL A 68 10.10 -5.57 -3.58
N GLU A 69 10.39 -6.31 -4.63
CA GLU A 69 9.36 -6.93 -5.47
C GLU A 69 8.61 -8.07 -4.79
N THR A 70 9.32 -8.90 -4.01
CA THR A 70 8.74 -10.12 -3.43
C THR A 70 8.06 -9.85 -2.09
N TYR A 71 8.55 -8.88 -1.31
CA TYR A 71 8.09 -8.67 0.07
C TYR A 71 7.50 -7.28 0.32
N ILE A 72 8.19 -6.20 -0.07
CA ILE A 72 7.74 -4.83 0.26
C ILE A 72 6.54 -4.42 -0.59
N LYS A 73 6.53 -4.71 -1.90
CA LYS A 73 5.40 -4.40 -2.80
C LYS A 73 4.07 -4.99 -2.30
N PRO A 74 3.93 -6.32 -2.06
CA PRO A 74 2.65 -6.87 -1.61
C PRO A 74 2.24 -6.34 -0.23
N MET A 75 3.20 -6.17 0.69
CA MET A 75 2.94 -5.58 2.01
C MET A 75 2.37 -4.16 1.89
N LEU A 76 3.00 -3.30 1.09
CA LEU A 76 2.57 -1.91 0.88
C LEU A 76 1.18 -1.83 0.27
N ILE A 77 0.85 -2.71 -0.68
CA ILE A 77 -0.44 -2.71 -1.36
C ILE A 77 -1.57 -3.07 -0.40
N HIS A 78 -1.40 -4.09 0.44
CA HIS A 78 -2.42 -4.47 1.42
C HIS A 78 -2.58 -3.45 2.55
N TRP A 79 -1.49 -2.83 3.01
CA TRP A 79 -1.58 -1.73 3.97
C TRP A 79 -2.24 -0.48 3.37
N ALA A 80 -1.92 -0.13 2.13
CA ALA A 80 -2.60 0.96 1.42
C ALA A 80 -4.09 0.69 1.25
N MET A 81 -4.49 -0.57 1.05
CA MET A 81 -5.89 -0.97 1.00
C MET A 81 -6.63 -0.82 2.32
N VAL A 82 -6.00 -1.16 3.45
CA VAL A 82 -6.55 -0.96 4.80
C VAL A 82 -6.87 0.51 5.04
N GLU A 83 -5.98 1.41 4.62
CA GLU A 83 -6.18 2.84 4.74
C GLU A 83 -7.19 3.38 3.71
N TYR A 84 -7.25 2.82 2.50
CA TYR A 84 -8.13 3.30 1.43
C TYR A 84 -9.60 2.88 1.58
N LEU A 85 -9.86 1.63 2.00
CA LEU A 85 -11.20 1.04 2.14
C LEU A 85 -12.22 1.94 2.87
N PRO A 86 -11.91 2.56 4.02
CA PRO A 86 -12.88 3.42 4.71
C PRO A 86 -13.20 4.71 3.93
N PHE A 87 -12.29 5.18 3.06
CA PHE A 87 -12.45 6.40 2.28
C PHE A 87 -12.98 6.17 0.87
N MET A 88 -12.98 4.93 0.37
CA MET A 88 -13.40 4.62 -1.00
C MET A 88 -14.84 5.06 -1.32
N ALA A 89 -15.73 5.05 -0.32
CA ALA A 89 -17.13 5.39 -0.47
C ALA A 89 -17.40 6.91 -0.40
N TYR A 90 -16.39 7.70 -0.01
CA TYR A 90 -16.54 9.13 0.26
C TYR A 90 -15.72 9.96 -0.72
N THR A 91 -16.39 10.90 -1.37
CA THR A 91 -15.75 11.93 -2.18
C THR A 91 -15.73 13.23 -1.41
N MET A 92 -14.55 13.77 -1.16
CA MET A 92 -14.37 15.09 -0.57
C MET A 92 -14.33 16.14 -1.68
N ALA A 93 -15.26 17.10 -1.63
CA ALA A 93 -15.27 18.24 -2.54
C ALA A 93 -15.40 19.55 -1.76
N ASN A 94 -15.12 20.69 -2.40
CA ASN A 94 -15.20 22.03 -1.76
C ASN A 94 -16.56 22.35 -1.12
N LYS A 95 -17.61 21.59 -1.44
CA LYS A 95 -18.97 21.76 -0.92
C LYS A 95 -19.36 20.74 0.18
N GLY A 96 -18.43 19.88 0.62
CA GLY A 96 -18.67 18.89 1.67
C GLY A 96 -18.18 17.49 1.33
N ILE A 97 -18.48 16.54 2.21
CA ILE A 97 -18.18 15.11 2.03
C ILE A 97 -19.44 14.43 1.49
N PHE A 98 -19.31 13.75 0.35
CA PHE A 98 -20.41 13.06 -0.32
C PHE A 98 -20.19 11.56 -0.28
N LYS A 99 -21.22 10.80 0.08
CA LYS A 99 -21.25 9.34 -0.10
C LYS A 99 -21.92 9.04 -1.44
N HIS A 100 -21.22 8.33 -2.33
CA HIS A 100 -21.82 7.94 -3.60
C HIS A 100 -22.83 6.80 -3.37
N SER A 101 -24.07 6.99 -3.79
CA SER A 101 -25.11 5.96 -3.76
C SER A 101 -25.94 6.03 -5.04
N SER A 102 -26.16 4.90 -5.70
CA SER A 102 -27.12 4.79 -6.80
C SER A 102 -28.48 4.37 -6.25
N GLU A 103 -29.58 4.88 -6.80
CA GLU A 103 -30.95 4.52 -6.39
C GLU A 103 -31.24 3.01 -6.47
N ASN A 104 -30.54 2.29 -7.35
CA ASN A 104 -30.68 0.84 -7.51
C ASN A 104 -29.57 0.04 -6.81
N ALA A 105 -28.64 0.69 -6.10
CA ALA A 105 -27.53 0.02 -5.44
C ALA A 105 -27.79 -0.16 -3.94
N GLN A 106 -27.57 -1.37 -3.45
CA GLN A 106 -27.47 -1.61 -2.01
C GLN A 106 -26.10 -1.10 -1.54
N ASN A 107 -26.10 -0.02 -0.75
CA ASN A 107 -24.87 0.48 -0.16
C ASN A 107 -24.37 -0.48 0.91
N VAL A 108 -23.07 -0.76 0.87
CA VAL A 108 -22.38 -1.56 1.88
C VAL A 108 -22.53 -0.92 3.25
N GLU A 109 -22.87 -1.73 4.25
CA GLU A 109 -23.02 -1.28 5.64
C GLU A 109 -21.65 -1.11 6.31
N LYS A 110 -21.59 -0.29 7.37
CA LYS A 110 -20.35 -0.08 8.13
C LYS A 110 -19.73 -1.42 8.59
N ASN A 111 -20.55 -2.36 9.06
CA ASN A 111 -20.07 -3.66 9.54
C ASN A 111 -19.42 -4.51 8.44
N GLU A 112 -19.94 -4.42 7.21
CA GLU A 112 -19.36 -5.12 6.06
C GLU A 112 -18.03 -4.48 5.64
N VAL A 113 -17.95 -3.14 5.66
CA VAL A 113 -16.69 -2.41 5.42
C VAL A 113 -15.66 -2.76 6.51
N ASP A 114 -16.07 -2.76 7.78
CA ASP A 114 -15.20 -3.14 8.90
C ASP A 114 -14.69 -4.58 8.74
N PHE A 115 -15.54 -5.53 8.31
CA PHE A 115 -15.12 -6.90 7.99
C PHE A 115 -14.09 -6.95 6.85
N LEU A 116 -14.28 -6.18 5.78
CA LEU A 116 -13.34 -6.11 4.66
C LEU A 116 -11.99 -5.51 5.08
N ILE A 117 -12.01 -4.45 5.90
CA ILE A 117 -10.81 -3.84 6.47
C ILE A 117 -10.04 -4.87 7.30
N GLU A 118 -10.72 -5.61 8.18
CA GLU A 118 -10.08 -6.64 9.01
C GLU A 118 -9.50 -7.79 8.17
N LYS A 119 -10.17 -8.19 7.07
CA LYS A 119 -9.60 -9.15 6.13
C LYS A 119 -8.34 -8.63 5.43
N GLN A 120 -8.33 -7.37 5.00
CA GLN A 120 -7.12 -6.77 4.42
C GLN A 120 -6.00 -6.61 5.45
N ARG A 121 -6.33 -6.26 6.70
CA ARG A 121 -5.37 -6.18 7.81
C ARG A 121 -4.72 -7.53 8.08
N TYR A 122 -5.50 -8.61 8.11
CA TYR A 122 -4.97 -9.96 8.27
C TYR A 122 -4.00 -10.34 7.13
N LEU A 123 -4.35 -10.03 5.88
CA LEU A 123 -3.46 -10.25 4.74
C LEU A 123 -2.18 -9.40 4.88
N ALA A 124 -2.31 -8.11 5.17
CA ALA A 124 -1.19 -7.19 5.37
C ALA A 124 -0.24 -7.69 6.45
N GLN A 125 -0.77 -8.18 7.58
CA GLN A 125 0.01 -8.77 8.67
C GLN A 125 0.76 -10.02 8.22
N ASN A 126 0.12 -10.94 7.47
CA ASN A 126 0.78 -12.13 6.95
C ASN A 126 1.96 -11.78 6.03
N TYR A 127 1.78 -10.81 5.11
CA TYR A 127 2.89 -10.32 4.29
C TYR A 127 3.98 -9.63 5.11
N THR A 128 3.59 -8.90 6.16
CA THR A 128 4.53 -8.26 7.10
C THR A 128 5.35 -9.31 7.85
N GLU A 129 4.73 -10.38 8.34
CA GLU A 129 5.42 -11.48 9.01
C GLU A 129 6.42 -12.17 8.07
N ARG A 130 6.03 -12.40 6.81
CA ARG A 130 6.94 -12.95 5.79
C ARG A 130 8.13 -12.03 5.53
N PHE A 131 7.91 -10.72 5.47
CA PHE A 131 8.99 -9.73 5.37
C PHE A 131 9.91 -9.78 6.59
N ILE A 132 9.35 -9.78 7.80
CA ILE A 132 10.13 -9.84 9.05
C ILE A 132 10.97 -11.13 9.11
N GLN A 133 10.40 -12.29 8.77
CA GLN A 133 11.14 -13.55 8.72
C GLN A 133 12.30 -13.50 7.73
N PHE A 134 12.08 -12.91 6.55
CA PHE A 134 13.14 -12.72 5.56
C PHE A 134 14.24 -11.79 6.07
N MET A 135 13.89 -10.68 6.73
CA MET A 135 14.85 -9.74 7.31
C MET A 135 15.68 -10.38 8.43
N ILE A 136 15.06 -11.19 9.29
CA ILE A 136 15.76 -11.95 10.34
C ILE A 136 16.74 -12.96 9.72
N PHE A 137 16.31 -13.69 8.69
CA PHE A 137 17.17 -14.64 7.98
C PHE A 137 18.33 -13.95 7.25
N SER A 138 18.09 -12.74 6.74
CA SER A 138 19.06 -11.94 6.00
C SER A 138 19.92 -11.05 6.89
N GLY A 139 19.99 -11.32 8.21
CA GLY A 139 20.36 -10.42 9.31
C GLY A 139 21.71 -9.65 9.27
N ASN A 140 22.46 -9.67 8.17
CA ASN A 140 23.63 -8.81 7.91
C ASN A 140 23.73 -8.27 6.47
N THR A 141 22.77 -8.58 5.59
CA THR A 141 22.81 -8.21 4.16
C THR A 141 22.25 -6.81 3.90
N PHE A 142 21.40 -6.33 4.81
CA PHE A 142 20.71 -5.05 4.71
C PHE A 142 21.08 -4.17 5.92
N PRO A 143 21.43 -2.89 5.68
CA PRO A 143 21.79 -1.94 6.74
C PRO A 143 20.59 -1.49 7.57
#